data_AF-A0A379F1J6-F1
#
_entry.id   AF-A0A379F1J6-F1
#
_cell.length_a   1.000
_cell.length_b   1.000
_cell.length_c   1.000
_cell.angle_alpha   90.00
_cell.angle_beta   90.00
_cell.angle_gamma   90.00
#
_symmetry.space_group_name_H-M   'P 1'
#
loop_
_entity.id
_entity.type
_entity.pdbx_description
1 polymer ?
#
loop_
_entity_poly.entity_id
_entity_poly.type
_entity_poly.pdbx_seq_one_letter_code
_entity_poly.pdbx_strand_id
1 'polypeptide(L)'
;MYLCRDCGRQFQGGLRINNVSLWNDYLAANRTISDLSILYKCSERTIRRRLSLVVDSFTATYPKSAVIIIDTTYFSKTFGVMLFQDASSGKILYRKFVKNETNKDYLDGLRYIAKRGTTIKAVVCDGHMGLLQAISFCPVQMCQFHQFQIVRRLLTNNPHLPAGVELLTLMRSMFSLGKEEFITAFEKWCEQ
;
A
#
# COMPACT_ATOMS: atom_id res chain seq x y z
N MET A 1 -24.81 -22.69 30.03
CA MET A 1 -24.47 -22.84 31.46
C MET A 1 -24.48 -24.33 31.71
N TYR A 2 -23.36 -24.91 32.16
CA TYR A 2 -23.24 -26.35 32.34
C TYR A 2 -23.07 -26.62 33.85
N LEU A 3 -23.87 -27.53 34.42
CA LEU A 3 -23.79 -27.91 35.83
C LEU A 3 -23.30 -29.36 35.91
N CYS A 4 -22.21 -29.59 36.65
CA CYS A 4 -21.78 -30.97 36.94
C CYS A 4 -22.70 -31.55 38.02
N ARG A 5 -23.37 -32.66 37.70
CA ARG A 5 -24.29 -33.32 38.63
C ARG A 5 -23.59 -34.09 39.76
N ASP A 6 -22.32 -34.46 39.57
CA ASP A 6 -21.58 -35.25 40.56
C ASP A 6 -20.96 -34.38 41.66
N CYS A 7 -20.55 -33.14 41.35
CA CYS A 7 -19.90 -32.25 42.31
C CYS A 7 -20.62 -30.91 42.54
N GLY A 8 -21.79 -30.70 41.91
CA GLY A 8 -22.61 -29.49 42.06
C GLY A 8 -21.99 -28.20 41.52
N ARG A 9 -20.80 -28.26 40.90
CA ARG A 9 -20.11 -27.06 40.37
C ARG A 9 -20.76 -26.58 39.08
N GLN A 10 -20.98 -25.27 39.03
CA GLN A 10 -21.57 -24.58 37.88
C GLN A 10 -20.48 -23.95 37.03
N PHE A 11 -20.42 -24.34 35.76
CA PHE A 11 -19.54 -23.77 34.76
C PHE A 11 -20.28 -22.67 34.02
N GLN A 12 -19.92 -21.43 34.33
CA GLN A 12 -20.23 -20.30 33.47
C GLN A 12 -19.23 -20.35 32.31
N GLY A 13 -19.73 -20.37 31.07
CA GLY A 13 -18.84 -20.25 29.91
C GLY A 13 -18.09 -18.93 30.04
N GLY A 14 -16.75 -18.97 30.05
CA GLY A 14 -15.94 -17.77 30.21
C GLY A 14 -16.26 -16.69 29.16
N LEU A 15 -15.77 -15.47 29.40
CA LEU A 15 -15.93 -14.34 28.48
C LEU A 15 -15.57 -14.75 27.05
N ARG A 16 -16.57 -14.73 26.17
CA ARG A 16 -16.35 -15.03 24.75
C ARG A 16 -15.65 -13.85 24.11
N ILE A 17 -14.44 -14.06 23.60
CA ILE A 17 -13.71 -13.05 22.83
C ILE A 17 -14.57 -12.61 21.65
N ASN A 18 -14.81 -11.31 21.54
CA ASN A 18 -15.45 -10.68 20.40
C ASN A 18 -14.41 -10.54 19.27
N ASN A 19 -14.66 -11.17 18.12
CA ASN A 19 -13.70 -11.16 17.03
C ASN A 19 -13.52 -9.77 16.39
N VAL A 20 -14.53 -8.89 16.43
CA VAL A 20 -14.42 -7.51 15.93
C VAL A 20 -13.50 -6.68 16.84
N SER A 21 -13.65 -6.81 18.15
CA SER A 21 -12.75 -6.16 19.11
C SER A 21 -11.32 -6.66 18.97
N LEU A 22 -11.14 -7.98 18.86
CA LEU A 22 -9.85 -8.61 18.64
C LEU A 22 -9.18 -8.12 17.35
N TRP A 23 -9.97 -7.97 16.28
CA TRP A 23 -9.50 -7.45 15.00
C TRP A 23 -9.06 -5.98 15.10
N ASN A 24 -9.86 -5.14 15.77
CA ASN A 24 -9.51 -3.75 16.00
C ASN A 24 -8.26 -3.59 16.86
N ASP A 25 -8.09 -4.41 17.91
CA ASP A 25 -6.87 -4.41 18.73
C ASP A 25 -5.63 -4.85 17.93
N TYR A 26 -5.80 -5.77 16.99
CA TYR A 26 -4.73 -6.19 16.08
C TYR A 26 -4.35 -5.07 15.09
N LEU A 27 -5.33 -4.47 14.41
CA LEU A 27 -5.09 -3.48 13.36
C LEU A 27 -4.78 -2.07 13.88
N ALA A 28 -5.61 -1.54 14.77
CA ALA A 28 -5.55 -0.12 15.16
C ALA A 28 -4.54 0.14 16.28
N ALA A 29 -4.34 -0.83 17.18
CA ALA A 29 -3.39 -0.72 18.28
C ALA A 29 -2.03 -1.38 17.97
N ASN A 30 -1.82 -1.87 16.74
CA ASN A 30 -0.59 -2.53 16.28
C ASN A 30 -0.08 -3.63 17.23
N ARG A 31 -0.98 -4.34 17.90
CA ARG A 31 -0.62 -5.38 18.88
C ARG A 31 -0.17 -6.65 18.17
N THR A 32 0.91 -7.26 18.66
CA THR A 32 1.34 -8.57 18.17
C THR A 32 0.40 -9.68 18.64
N ILE A 33 0.52 -10.86 18.04
CA ILE A 33 -0.23 -12.05 18.47
C ILE A 33 0.08 -12.39 19.94
N SER A 34 1.32 -12.17 20.38
CA SER A 34 1.74 -12.39 21.77
C SER A 34 1.06 -11.39 22.72
N ASP A 35 1.02 -10.10 22.36
CA ASP A 35 0.34 -9.08 23.15
C ASP A 35 -1.16 -9.38 23.30
N LEU A 36 -1.80 -9.83 22.22
CA LEU A 36 -3.21 -10.23 22.23
C LEU A 36 -3.44 -11.51 23.07
N SER A 37 -2.50 -12.46 23.05
CA SER A 37 -2.54 -13.66 23.87
C SER A 37 -2.53 -13.32 25.37
N ILE A 38 -1.69 -12.37 25.78
CA ILE A 38 -1.64 -11.85 27.15
C ILE A 38 -2.93 -11.09 27.49
N LEU A 39 -3.36 -10.17 26.63
CA LEU A 39 -4.54 -9.32 26.84
C LEU A 39 -5.83 -10.14 27.00
N TYR A 40 -6.05 -11.09 26.10
CA TYR A 40 -7.26 -11.92 26.07
C TYR A 40 -7.12 -13.22 26.89
N LYS A 41 -5.99 -13.41 27.60
CA LYS A 41 -5.71 -14.56 28.46
C LYS A 41 -5.97 -15.90 27.78
N CYS A 42 -5.51 -16.05 26.54
CA CYS A 42 -5.69 -17.28 25.77
C CYS A 42 -4.49 -17.56 24.87
N SER A 43 -4.28 -18.81 24.47
CA SER A 43 -3.11 -19.17 23.65
C SER A 43 -3.05 -18.39 22.33
N GLU A 44 -1.84 -18.13 21.84
CA GLU A 44 -1.66 -17.55 20.51
C GLU A 44 -2.34 -18.34 19.39
N ARG A 45 -2.44 -19.67 19.52
CA ARG A 45 -3.17 -20.53 18.58
C ARG A 45 -4.65 -20.14 18.51
N THR A 46 -5.25 -19.82 19.66
CA THR A 46 -6.63 -19.32 19.74
C THR A 46 -6.77 -17.94 19.10
N ILE A 47 -5.81 -17.03 19.33
CA ILE A 47 -5.79 -15.70 18.70
C ILE A 47 -5.74 -15.83 17.17
N ARG A 48 -4.76 -16.58 16.64
CA ARG A 48 -4.62 -16.80 15.18
C ARG A 48 -5.90 -17.37 14.56
N ARG A 49 -6.47 -18.41 15.18
CA ARG A 49 -7.73 -19.02 14.72
C ARG A 49 -8.90 -18.06 14.75
N ARG A 50 -8.95 -17.13 15.71
CA ARG A 50 -10.04 -16.14 15.80
C ARG A 50 -9.87 -15.01 14.79
N LEU A 51 -8.65 -14.50 14.61
CA LEU A 51 -8.34 -13.51 13.58
C LEU A 51 -8.66 -14.06 12.17
N SER A 52 -8.35 -15.34 11.90
CA SER A 52 -8.67 -15.95 10.60
C SER A 52 -10.16 -16.09 10.29
N LEU A 53 -11.03 -16.00 11.31
CA LEU A 53 -12.49 -16.02 11.11
C LEU A 53 -13.06 -14.65 10.74
N VAL A 54 -12.28 -13.57 10.91
CA VAL A 54 -12.70 -12.23 10.53
C VAL A 54 -12.59 -12.14 9.01
N VAL A 55 -13.74 -12.06 8.34
CA VAL A 55 -13.80 -11.86 6.89
C VAL A 55 -13.60 -10.37 6.61
N ASP A 56 -12.53 -10.04 5.89
CA ASP A 56 -12.30 -8.69 5.40
C ASP A 56 -13.26 -8.37 4.24
N SER A 57 -14.19 -7.44 4.47
CA SER A 57 -15.12 -6.97 3.44
C SER A 57 -14.50 -5.78 2.69
N PHE A 58 -13.63 -6.06 1.72
CA PHE A 58 -13.18 -5.02 0.79
C PHE A 58 -14.29 -4.68 -0.20
N THR A 59 -14.85 -3.48 -0.08
CA THR A 59 -15.86 -2.95 -1.01
C THR A 59 -15.25 -1.81 -1.81
N ALA A 60 -14.90 -2.09 -3.07
CA ALA A 60 -14.40 -1.08 -3.97
C ALA A 60 -15.53 -0.15 -4.46
N THR A 61 -15.22 1.14 -4.57
CA THR A 61 -16.09 2.14 -5.20
C THR A 61 -15.47 2.58 -6.51
N TYR A 62 -16.27 2.73 -7.56
CA TYR A 62 -15.80 3.09 -8.90
C TYR A 62 -16.28 4.50 -9.26
N PRO A 63 -15.42 5.53 -9.18
CA PRO A 63 -15.80 6.88 -9.59
C PRO A 63 -15.98 6.93 -11.12
N LYS A 64 -16.72 7.94 -11.62
CA LYS A 64 -16.89 8.16 -13.08
C LYS A 64 -15.55 8.36 -13.79
N SER A 65 -14.59 9.01 -13.13
CA SER A 65 -13.24 9.18 -13.65
C SER A 65 -12.21 9.24 -12.52
N ALA A 66 -11.00 8.74 -12.75
CA ALA A 66 -9.93 8.76 -11.77
C ALA A 66 -8.55 8.94 -12.42
N VAL A 67 -7.62 9.54 -11.68
CA VAL A 67 -6.18 9.35 -11.89
C VAL A 67 -5.75 8.22 -10.98
N ILE A 68 -5.14 7.18 -11.53
CA ILE A 68 -4.88 5.95 -10.79
C ILE A 68 -3.41 5.93 -10.36
N ILE A 69 -3.18 5.88 -9.06
CA ILE A 69 -1.87 5.59 -8.46
C ILE A 69 -1.78 4.09 -8.25
N ILE A 70 -0.73 3.47 -8.77
CA ILE A 70 -0.46 2.04 -8.62
C ILE A 70 0.84 1.88 -7.86
N ASP A 71 0.80 1.09 -6.79
CA ASP A 71 1.97 0.72 -6.00
C ASP A 71 1.86 -0.73 -5.52
N THR A 72 3.00 -1.38 -5.33
CA THR A 72 3.08 -2.76 -4.84
C THR A 72 3.95 -2.84 -3.59
N THR A 73 3.36 -3.30 -2.49
CA THR A 73 4.12 -3.57 -1.25
C THR A 73 4.36 -5.06 -1.08
N TYR A 74 5.62 -5.47 -0.92
CA TYR A 74 5.98 -6.86 -0.62
C TYR A 74 6.01 -7.14 0.88
N PHE A 75 5.41 -8.27 1.25
CA PHE A 75 5.45 -8.81 2.59
C PHE A 75 6.35 -10.04 2.58
N SER A 76 7.59 -9.88 3.07
CA SER A 76 8.64 -10.90 2.93
C SER A 76 8.94 -11.23 1.45
N LYS A 77 9.64 -12.34 1.19
CA LYS A 77 9.91 -12.87 -0.15
C LYS A 77 8.78 -13.76 -0.68
N THR A 78 7.57 -13.67 -0.11
CA THR A 78 6.48 -14.63 -0.35
C THR A 78 5.39 -14.06 -1.25
N PHE A 79 4.95 -12.83 -1.01
CA PHE A 79 3.93 -12.18 -1.83
C PHE A 79 4.01 -10.65 -1.72
N GLY A 80 3.45 -9.98 -2.73
CA GLY A 80 3.16 -8.56 -2.75
C GLY A 80 1.66 -8.29 -2.86
N VAL A 81 1.27 -7.09 -2.45
CA VAL A 81 -0.08 -6.56 -2.62
C VAL A 81 0.02 -5.32 -3.49
N MET A 82 -0.53 -5.42 -4.69
CA MET A 82 -0.62 -4.30 -5.62
C MET A 82 -1.96 -3.58 -5.42
N LEU A 83 -1.90 -2.27 -5.21
CA LEU A 83 -3.04 -1.41 -4.93
C LEU A 83 -3.22 -0.41 -6.07
N PHE A 84 -4.48 -0.19 -6.47
CA PHE A 84 -4.88 0.81 -7.45
C PHE A 84 -5.74 1.83 -6.72
N GLN A 85 -5.18 2.98 -6.45
CA GLN A 85 -5.80 4.05 -5.67
C GLN A 85 -6.23 5.19 -6.58
N ASP A 86 -7.41 5.75 -6.35
CA ASP A 86 -7.77 7.03 -6.93
C ASP A 86 -7.01 8.16 -6.23
N ALA A 87 -6.22 8.91 -7.00
CA ALA A 87 -5.40 10.00 -6.49
C ALA A 87 -6.22 11.09 -5.79
N SER A 88 -7.46 11.33 -6.23
CA SER A 88 -8.29 12.41 -5.68
C SER A 88 -8.95 12.02 -4.36
N SER A 89 -9.53 10.82 -4.27
CA SER A 89 -10.27 10.39 -3.08
C SER A 89 -9.45 9.55 -2.10
N GLY A 90 -8.27 9.08 -2.48
CA GLY A 90 -7.47 8.14 -1.71
C GLY A 90 -8.10 6.74 -1.60
N LYS A 91 -9.22 6.47 -2.27
CA LYS A 91 -9.90 5.18 -2.20
C LYS A 91 -9.23 4.14 -3.07
N ILE A 92 -9.14 2.92 -2.56
CA ILE A 92 -8.64 1.76 -3.31
C ILE A 92 -9.76 1.26 -4.23
N LEU A 93 -9.51 1.32 -5.54
CA LEU A 93 -10.41 0.87 -6.61
C LEU A 93 -10.24 -0.63 -6.91
N TYR A 94 -9.02 -1.12 -6.75
CA TYR A 94 -8.68 -2.52 -6.96
C TYR A 94 -7.44 -2.91 -6.14
N ARG A 95 -7.40 -4.17 -5.70
CA ARG A 95 -6.24 -4.76 -5.03
C ARG A 95 -5.97 -6.15 -5.61
N LYS A 96 -4.70 -6.51 -5.77
CA LYS A 96 -4.28 -7.81 -6.29
C LYS A 96 -3.11 -8.36 -5.48
N PHE A 97 -3.22 -9.60 -5.03
CA PHE A 97 -2.08 -10.34 -4.48
C PHE A 97 -1.24 -10.89 -5.63
N VAL A 98 0.06 -10.64 -5.59
CA VAL A 98 1.01 -11.04 -6.63
C VAL A 98 2.19 -11.78 -5.98
N LYS A 99 2.79 -12.74 -6.67
CA LYS A 99 4.08 -13.32 -6.23
C LYS A 99 5.25 -12.48 -6.74
N ASN A 100 5.18 -12.15 -8.01
CA ASN A 100 6.07 -11.24 -8.71
C ASN A 100 5.19 -10.30 -9.54
N GLU A 101 5.62 -9.06 -9.68
CA GLU A 101 4.97 -8.10 -10.55
C GLU A 101 5.31 -8.34 -12.01
N THR A 102 4.30 -8.19 -12.86
CA THR A 102 4.44 -8.20 -14.31
C THR A 102 3.65 -7.06 -14.92
N ASN A 103 4.06 -6.54 -16.08
CA ASN A 103 3.29 -5.53 -16.81
C ASN A 103 1.85 -5.97 -17.09
N LYS A 104 1.61 -7.27 -17.25
CA LYS A 104 0.27 -7.84 -17.38
C LYS A 104 -0.59 -7.58 -16.15
N ASP A 105 -0.04 -7.67 -14.94
CA ASP A 105 -0.78 -7.45 -13.70
C ASP A 105 -1.32 -6.00 -13.62
N TYR A 106 -0.48 -5.04 -13.99
CA TYR A 106 -0.85 -3.63 -14.09
C TYR A 106 -1.99 -3.41 -15.08
N LEU A 107 -1.82 -3.91 -16.31
CA LEU A 107 -2.82 -3.77 -17.38
C LEU A 107 -4.15 -4.45 -17.04
N ASP A 108 -4.11 -5.64 -16.43
CA ASP A 108 -5.31 -6.36 -16.02
C ASP A 108 -6.05 -5.61 -14.91
N GLY A 109 -5.34 -4.99 -13.97
CA GLY A 109 -5.96 -4.14 -12.94
C GLY A 109 -6.59 -2.86 -13.51
N LEU A 110 -5.92 -2.20 -14.45
CA LEU A 110 -6.49 -1.03 -15.15
C LEU A 110 -7.74 -1.41 -15.96
N ARG A 111 -7.70 -2.52 -16.71
CA ARG A 111 -8.87 -3.06 -17.43
C ARG A 111 -10.00 -3.42 -16.47
N TYR A 112 -9.68 -3.99 -15.31
CA TYR A 112 -10.67 -4.35 -14.29
C TYR A 112 -11.43 -3.12 -13.77
N ILE A 113 -10.73 -2.01 -13.56
CA ILE A 113 -11.31 -0.73 -13.13
C ILE A 113 -12.14 -0.10 -14.26
N ALA A 114 -11.59 -0.05 -15.49
CA ALA A 114 -12.29 0.51 -16.64
C ALA A 114 -13.61 -0.22 -16.94
N LYS A 115 -13.61 -1.56 -16.88
CA LYS A 115 -14.83 -2.39 -17.07
C LYS A 115 -15.95 -2.10 -16.07
N ARG A 116 -15.65 -1.45 -14.95
CA ARG A 116 -16.63 -1.07 -13.91
C ARG A 116 -17.08 0.38 -14.00
N GLY A 117 -16.79 1.04 -15.13
CA GLY A 117 -17.33 2.36 -15.46
C GLY A 117 -16.45 3.53 -15.05
N THR A 118 -15.20 3.28 -14.62
CA THR A 118 -14.25 4.36 -14.32
C THR A 118 -13.43 4.73 -15.56
N THR A 119 -13.58 5.96 -16.03
CA THR A 119 -12.71 6.53 -17.06
C THR A 119 -11.34 6.88 -16.47
N ILE A 120 -10.29 6.24 -16.98
CA ILE A 120 -8.91 6.44 -16.49
C ILE A 120 -8.33 7.67 -17.18
N LYS A 121 -8.10 8.74 -16.40
CA LYS A 121 -7.55 10.00 -16.92
C LYS A 121 -6.04 9.97 -17.10
N ALA A 122 -5.35 9.35 -16.15
CA ALA A 122 -3.91 9.15 -16.17
C ALA A 122 -3.54 8.04 -15.20
N VAL A 123 -2.32 7.51 -15.34
CA VAL A 123 -1.75 6.51 -14.43
C VAL A 123 -0.43 7.02 -13.87
N VAL A 124 -0.28 6.92 -12.55
CA VAL A 124 0.98 7.12 -11.84
C VAL A 124 1.42 5.76 -11.31
N CYS A 125 2.60 5.29 -11.72
CA CYS A 125 3.09 3.96 -11.35
C CYS A 125 4.61 3.97 -11.10
N ASP A 126 5.16 2.86 -10.63
CA ASP A 126 6.61 2.71 -10.54
C ASP A 126 7.27 2.68 -11.94
N GLY A 127 8.58 2.91 -12.01
CA GLY A 127 9.38 2.87 -13.23
C GLY A 127 9.76 1.46 -13.66
N HIS A 128 8.87 0.49 -13.50
CA HIS A 128 9.13 -0.90 -13.89
C HIS A 128 9.41 -0.99 -15.40
N MET A 129 10.37 -1.84 -15.78
CA MET A 129 10.85 -1.94 -17.17
C MET A 129 9.70 -2.24 -18.15
N GLY A 130 9.54 -1.40 -19.16
CA GLY A 130 8.51 -1.54 -20.18
C GLY A 130 7.09 -1.16 -19.74
N LEU A 131 6.86 -0.81 -18.47
CA LEU A 131 5.52 -0.54 -17.94
C LEU A 131 4.92 0.73 -18.54
N LEU A 132 5.71 1.82 -18.59
CA LEU A 132 5.26 3.08 -19.18
C LEU A 132 4.90 2.90 -20.66
N GLN A 133 5.68 2.11 -21.41
CA GLN A 133 5.40 1.82 -22.82
C GLN A 133 4.17 0.92 -23.00
N ALA A 134 3.93 0.00 -22.06
CA ALA A 134 2.79 -0.89 -22.09
C ALA A 134 1.45 -0.17 -21.86
N ILE A 135 1.46 0.95 -21.13
CA ILE A 135 0.27 1.79 -20.87
C ILE A 135 0.20 2.88 -21.94
N SER A 136 -0.33 2.54 -23.11
CA SER A 136 -0.40 3.45 -24.26
C SER A 136 -1.75 4.17 -24.44
N PHE A 137 -2.77 3.80 -23.68
CA PHE A 137 -4.14 4.28 -23.86
C PHE A 137 -4.49 5.54 -23.06
N CYS A 138 -3.60 6.01 -22.18
CA CYS A 138 -3.75 7.23 -21.40
C CYS A 138 -2.38 7.81 -21.04
N PRO A 139 -2.32 9.10 -20.62
CA PRO A 139 -1.10 9.65 -20.04
C PRO A 139 -0.60 8.80 -18.87
N VAL A 140 0.70 8.53 -18.86
CA VAL A 140 1.37 7.77 -17.81
C VAL A 140 2.55 8.56 -17.28
N GLN A 141 2.73 8.51 -15.97
CA GLN A 141 3.83 9.16 -15.27
C GLN A 141 4.47 8.18 -14.29
N MET A 142 5.80 8.17 -14.22
CA MET A 142 6.49 7.50 -13.13
C MET A 142 6.28 8.28 -11.83
N CYS A 143 5.97 7.61 -10.73
CA CYS A 143 5.79 8.22 -9.42
C CYS A 143 7.02 9.03 -9.01
N GLN A 144 6.83 10.30 -8.67
CA GLN A 144 7.90 11.22 -8.25
C GLN A 144 8.67 10.70 -7.03
N PHE A 145 8.01 9.96 -6.13
CA PHE A 145 8.70 9.30 -5.01
C PHE A 145 9.72 8.28 -5.51
N HIS A 146 9.32 7.41 -6.44
CA HIS A 146 10.23 6.41 -7.03
C HIS A 146 11.34 7.08 -7.85
N GLN A 147 11.03 8.13 -8.61
CA GLN A 147 12.05 8.93 -9.31
C GLN A 147 13.08 9.49 -8.32
N PHE A 148 12.62 10.10 -7.22
CA PHE A 148 13.49 10.62 -6.17
C PHE A 148 14.34 9.51 -5.53
N GLN A 149 13.76 8.34 -5.28
CA GLN A 149 14.48 7.18 -4.73
C GLN A 149 15.58 6.68 -5.68
N ILE A 150 15.36 6.71 -7.01
CA ILE A 150 16.41 6.36 -7.98
C ILE A 150 17.58 7.33 -7.84
N VAL A 151 17.32 8.63 -7.88
CA VAL A 151 18.39 9.64 -7.75
C VAL A 151 19.09 9.52 -6.40
N ARG A 152 18.35 9.30 -5.32
CA ARG A 152 18.89 9.07 -3.97
C ARG A 152 19.72 7.80 -3.81
N ARG A 153 19.61 6.81 -4.69
CA ARG A 153 20.49 5.63 -4.66
C ARG A 153 21.80 5.90 -5.39
N LEU A 154 21.76 6.74 -6.41
CA LEU A 154 22.92 7.15 -7.18
C LEU A 154 23.71 8.25 -6.45
N LEU A 155 23.01 9.10 -5.70
CA LEU A 155 23.57 10.09 -4.79
C LEU A 155 23.73 9.49 -3.39
N THR A 156 24.74 9.89 -2.63
CA THR A 156 24.79 9.55 -1.19
C THR A 156 23.67 10.26 -0.41
N ASN A 157 23.20 9.67 0.69
CA ASN A 157 22.21 10.29 1.58
C ASN A 157 22.72 11.58 2.22
N ASN A 158 24.04 11.72 2.37
CA ASN A 158 24.69 12.90 2.91
C ASN A 158 25.84 13.29 1.96
N PRO A 159 25.55 13.99 0.86
CA PRO A 159 26.59 14.47 -0.05
C PRO A 159 27.41 15.55 0.63
N HIS A 160 28.74 15.46 0.53
CA HIS A 160 29.64 16.48 1.08
C HIS A 160 30.08 17.47 0.00
N LEU A 161 30.07 17.05 -1.26
CA LEU A 161 30.37 17.92 -2.40
C LEU A 161 29.22 18.90 -2.63
N PRO A 162 29.51 20.20 -2.85
CA PRO A 162 28.48 21.22 -3.11
C PRO A 162 27.48 20.81 -4.20
N ALA A 163 27.97 20.33 -5.35
CA ALA A 163 27.13 19.86 -6.45
C ALA A 163 26.13 18.76 -6.03
N GLY A 164 26.54 17.85 -5.13
CA GLY A 164 25.66 16.81 -4.61
C GLY A 164 24.62 17.34 -3.63
N VAL A 165 24.99 18.30 -2.77
CA VAL A 165 24.05 18.97 -1.85
C VAL A 165 22.99 19.75 -2.62
N GLU A 166 23.41 20.47 -3.66
CA GLU A 166 22.53 21.24 -4.55
C GLU A 166 21.59 20.31 -5.32
N LEU A 167 22.10 19.24 -5.93
CA LEU A 167 21.26 18.26 -6.62
C LEU A 167 20.24 17.63 -5.68
N LEU A 168 20.63 17.24 -4.46
CA LEU A 168 19.70 16.68 -3.48
C LEU A 168 18.60 17.68 -3.12
N THR A 169 18.95 18.95 -2.98
CA THR A 169 18.00 20.03 -2.67
C THR A 169 17.03 20.25 -3.82
N LEU A 170 17.53 20.31 -5.05
CA LEU A 170 16.72 20.40 -6.25
C LEU A 170 15.78 19.19 -6.39
N MET A 171 16.28 17.97 -6.22
CA MET A 171 15.45 16.77 -6.32
C MET A 171 14.32 16.72 -5.29
N ARG A 172 14.51 17.33 -4.11
CA ARG A 172 13.46 17.48 -3.10
C ARG A 172 12.40 18.51 -3.49
N SER A 173 12.72 19.52 -4.29
CA SER A 173 11.76 20.53 -4.73
C SER A 173 10.84 20.03 -5.85
N MET A 174 11.13 18.88 -6.48
CA MET A 174 10.30 18.24 -7.51
C MET A 174 8.83 17.99 -7.07
N PHE A 175 8.60 17.80 -5.77
CA PHE A 175 7.25 17.57 -5.23
C PHE A 175 6.40 18.84 -5.12
N SER A 176 7.03 20.01 -5.18
CA SER A 176 6.39 21.31 -4.99
C SER A 176 6.47 22.23 -6.22
N LEU A 177 7.46 22.04 -7.08
CA LEU A 177 7.66 22.88 -8.27
C LEU A 177 6.82 22.41 -9.45
N GLY A 178 6.45 23.37 -10.31
CA GLY A 178 5.91 23.07 -11.63
C GLY A 178 6.97 22.40 -12.53
N LYS A 179 6.50 21.67 -13.54
CA LYS A 179 7.38 20.97 -14.50
C LYS A 179 8.44 21.90 -15.10
N GLU A 180 8.02 23.06 -15.63
CA GLU A 180 8.92 23.98 -16.33
C GLU A 180 9.93 24.61 -15.36
N GLU A 181 9.49 25.02 -14.17
CA GLU A 181 10.37 25.57 -13.13
C GLU A 181 11.44 24.56 -12.69
N PHE A 182 11.04 23.30 -12.53
CA PHE A 182 11.97 22.22 -12.18
C PHE A 182 12.98 21.96 -13.30
N ILE A 183 12.53 21.91 -14.55
CA ILE A 183 13.41 21.68 -15.72
C ILE A 183 14.42 22.82 -15.83
N THR A 184 13.98 24.09 -15.77
CA THR A 184 14.88 25.24 -15.83
C THR A 184 15.91 25.22 -14.68
N ALA A 185 15.48 24.89 -13.46
CA ALA A 185 16.38 24.80 -12.32
C ALA A 185 17.39 23.64 -12.47
N PHE A 186 16.98 22.52 -13.07
CA PHE A 186 17.84 21.38 -13.35
C PHE A 186 18.85 21.66 -14.47
N GLU A 187 18.41 22.25 -15.58
CA GLU A 187 19.30 22.66 -16.68
C GLU A 187 20.37 23.64 -16.19
N LYS A 188 19.97 24.63 -15.39
CA LYS A 188 20.91 25.57 -14.75
C LYS A 188 21.90 24.89 -13.81
N TRP A 189 21.54 23.79 -13.17
CA TRP A 189 22.45 23.01 -12.34
C TRP A 189 23.42 22.18 -13.21
N CYS A 190 22.96 21.63 -14.33
CA CYS A 190 23.81 20.87 -15.27
C CYS A 190 24.87 21.72 -15.98
N GLU A 191 24.63 23.01 -16.15
CA GLU A 191 25.54 23.96 -16.80
C GLU A 191 26.66 24.51 -15.89
N GLN A 192 26.64 24.17 -14.59
CA GLN A 192 27.66 24.57 -13.60
C GLN A 192 28.83 23.60 -13.56
#